data_AF-A0A935PKJ1-F1
#
_entry.id   AF-A0A935PKJ1-F1
#
_cell.length_a   1.000
_cell.length_b   1.000
_cell.length_c   1.000
_cell.angle_alpha   90.00
_cell.angle_beta   90.00
_cell.angle_gamma   90.00
#
_symmetry.space_group_name_H-M   'P 1'
#
loop_
_entity.id
_entity.type
_entity.pdbx_description
1 polymer ?
#
loop_
_entity_poly.entity_id
_entity_poly.type
_entity_poly.pdbx_seq_one_letter_code
_entity_poly.pdbx_strand_id
1 'polypeptide(L)'
;MARAIFERAKTENFSKLVREASEDSATRATDGFLPAVSREEVPPQIRAVAWGLAEGAVSRIIPSQIGLHIVRRATLSESRLGLKRWLAPRYSRRADSTFVDSLARAAQMVIAEDARNRVRGMLHEPLRVGGGGPLVTWKDGALTPEAAHDWIVMIPAPERATLAVASDSALTSFLREMTQRELILARAGASHRVAAKARGLLAPQYHSAVAELLNEVGSMTAGGAGGTGALGVRRFAGAGPLALSAAAWRAFRRAAQQVRGEHRYRLDQQGGEVHPDALGRVARQ
;
A
#
# COMPACT_ATOMS: atom_id res chain seq x y z
N MET A 1 -18.89 -16.06 38.98
CA MET A 1 -19.29 -14.99 38.03
C MET A 1 -19.45 -15.50 36.59
N ALA A 2 -18.44 -16.09 35.94
CA ALA A 2 -18.52 -16.57 34.55
C ALA A 2 -19.69 -17.55 34.26
N ARG A 3 -20.03 -18.44 35.21
CA ARG A 3 -21.17 -19.37 35.08
C ARG A 3 -22.51 -18.64 34.94
N ALA A 4 -22.71 -17.56 35.69
CA ALA A 4 -23.94 -16.76 35.64
C ALA A 4 -24.05 -16.02 34.29
N ILE A 5 -22.94 -15.46 33.80
CA ILE A 5 -22.88 -14.81 32.48
C ILE A 5 -23.16 -15.81 31.36
N PHE A 6 -22.63 -17.04 31.46
CA PHE A 6 -22.89 -18.09 30.49
C PHE A 6 -24.37 -18.48 30.41
N GLU A 7 -25.06 -18.61 31.54
CA GLU A 7 -26.50 -18.90 31.52
C GLU A 7 -27.32 -17.76 30.91
N ARG A 8 -26.97 -16.50 31.22
CA ARG A 8 -27.58 -15.32 30.61
C ARG A 8 -27.32 -15.24 29.10
N ALA A 9 -26.11 -15.61 28.66
CA ALA A 9 -25.73 -15.55 27.24
C ALA A 9 -26.57 -16.44 26.33
N LYS A 10 -27.25 -17.47 26.88
CA LYS A 10 -28.14 -18.35 26.10
C LYS A 10 -29.47 -17.69 25.73
N THR A 11 -29.91 -16.68 26.47
CA THR A 11 -31.26 -16.11 26.34
C THR A 11 -31.26 -14.59 26.14
N GLU A 12 -30.25 -13.89 26.65
CA GLU A 12 -30.13 -12.43 26.53
C GLU A 12 -29.37 -11.99 25.27
N ASN A 13 -29.52 -10.71 24.93
CA ASN A 13 -28.73 -10.09 23.87
C ASN A 13 -27.22 -10.13 24.22
N PHE A 14 -26.45 -10.86 23.43
CA PHE A 14 -25.03 -11.07 23.68
C PHE A 14 -24.21 -9.79 23.70
N SER A 15 -24.50 -8.83 22.82
CA SER A 15 -23.79 -7.55 22.76
C SER A 15 -24.03 -6.71 24.01
N LYS A 16 -25.25 -6.76 24.56
CA LYS A 16 -25.55 -6.14 25.87
C LYS A 16 -24.70 -6.77 26.98
N LEU A 17 -24.64 -8.10 27.05
CA LEU A 17 -23.82 -8.80 28.03
C LEU A 17 -22.32 -8.50 27.92
N VAL A 18 -21.81 -8.35 26.69
CA VAL A 18 -20.42 -7.96 26.47
C VAL A 18 -20.15 -6.57 27.05
N ARG A 19 -21.03 -5.59 26.80
CA ARG A 19 -20.87 -4.24 27.37
C ARG A 19 -20.86 -4.24 28.89
N GLU A 20 -21.68 -5.09 29.51
CA GLU A 20 -21.81 -5.18 30.97
C GLU A 20 -20.64 -5.92 31.62
N ALA A 21 -20.16 -7.02 31.03
CA ALA A 21 -19.36 -8.02 31.75
C ALA A 21 -18.05 -8.44 31.08
N SER A 22 -17.80 -8.10 29.81
CA SER A 22 -16.54 -8.47 29.14
C SER A 22 -15.39 -7.67 29.69
N GLU A 23 -14.32 -8.28 30.18
CA GLU A 23 -13.11 -7.59 30.64
C GLU A 23 -12.21 -7.06 29.50
N ASP A 24 -12.45 -7.50 28.26
CA ASP A 24 -11.73 -7.03 27.08
C ASP A 24 -12.31 -5.69 26.59
N SER A 25 -11.58 -4.59 26.86
CA SER A 25 -11.97 -3.24 26.48
C SER A 25 -12.02 -3.03 24.96
N ALA A 26 -11.21 -3.74 24.19
CA ALA A 26 -11.14 -3.59 22.74
C ALA A 26 -12.41 -4.10 22.06
N THR A 27 -12.88 -5.29 22.45
CA THR A 27 -14.12 -5.86 21.91
C THR A 27 -15.37 -5.31 22.58
N ARG A 28 -15.29 -4.80 23.82
CA ARG A 28 -16.42 -4.13 24.49
C ARG A 28 -16.89 -2.91 23.71
N ALA A 29 -15.97 -2.15 23.11
CA ALA A 29 -16.27 -0.99 22.26
C ALA A 29 -17.00 -1.36 20.96
N THR A 30 -16.88 -2.61 20.51
CA THR A 30 -17.46 -3.13 19.27
C THR A 30 -18.51 -4.20 19.51
N ASP A 31 -19.25 -4.12 20.63
CA ASP A 31 -20.36 -5.05 20.91
C ASP A 31 -19.96 -6.54 20.98
N GLY A 32 -18.67 -6.81 21.23
CA GLY A 32 -18.09 -8.16 21.28
C GLY A 32 -17.66 -8.69 19.93
N PHE A 33 -17.74 -7.89 18.86
CA PHE A 33 -17.28 -8.31 17.55
C PHE A 33 -15.76 -8.26 17.49
N LEU A 34 -15.17 -9.44 17.31
CA LEU A 34 -13.83 -9.56 16.78
C LEU A 34 -13.82 -9.14 15.31
N PRO A 35 -12.73 -8.51 14.82
CA PRO A 35 -12.54 -8.32 13.40
C PRO A 35 -12.62 -9.69 12.69
N ALA A 36 -13.03 -9.69 11.42
CA ALA A 36 -12.96 -10.92 10.64
C ALA A 36 -11.51 -11.42 10.62
N VAL A 37 -11.33 -12.68 10.99
CA VAL A 37 -10.04 -13.35 11.11
C VAL A 37 -10.12 -14.70 10.41
N SER A 38 -8.98 -15.13 9.89
CA SER A 38 -8.76 -16.48 9.38
C SER A 38 -8.70 -17.48 10.53
N ARG A 39 -8.80 -18.77 10.19
CA ARG A 39 -8.79 -19.86 11.18
C ARG A 39 -7.45 -19.93 11.91
N GLU A 40 -6.38 -19.57 11.24
CA GLU A 40 -5.00 -19.63 11.69
C GLU A 40 -4.70 -18.53 12.73
N GLU A 41 -5.38 -17.39 12.62
CA GLU A 41 -5.22 -16.22 13.51
C GLU A 41 -5.92 -16.39 14.87
N VAL A 42 -6.76 -17.42 15.04
CA VAL A 42 -7.48 -17.67 16.30
C VAL A 42 -6.73 -18.70 17.16
N PRO A 43 -6.51 -18.42 18.47
CA PRO A 43 -5.88 -19.35 19.39
C PRO A 43 -6.51 -20.75 19.35
N PRO A 44 -5.73 -21.85 19.37
CA PRO A 44 -6.23 -23.20 19.14
C PRO A 44 -7.43 -23.60 20.03
N GLN A 45 -7.42 -23.17 21.30
CA GLN A 45 -8.44 -23.50 22.29
C GLN A 45 -9.79 -22.86 21.93
N ILE A 46 -9.77 -21.62 21.44
CA ILE A 46 -10.98 -20.91 21.00
C ILE A 46 -11.41 -21.40 19.63
N ARG A 47 -10.45 -21.60 18.72
CA ARG A 47 -10.68 -22.05 17.35
C ARG A 47 -11.47 -23.35 17.27
N ALA A 48 -11.09 -24.36 18.06
CA ALA A 48 -11.76 -25.65 18.05
C ALA A 48 -13.25 -25.54 18.41
N VAL A 49 -13.59 -24.63 19.32
CA VAL A 49 -14.96 -24.42 19.77
C VAL A 49 -15.71 -23.51 18.79
N ALA A 50 -15.14 -22.37 18.42
CA ALA A 50 -15.78 -21.36 17.58
C ALA A 50 -16.19 -21.89 16.19
N TRP A 51 -15.35 -22.75 15.57
CA TRP A 51 -15.68 -23.36 14.28
C TRP A 51 -16.74 -24.47 14.35
N GLY A 52 -16.97 -25.04 15.54
CA GLY A 52 -18.03 -26.03 15.76
C GLY A 52 -19.40 -25.41 16.08
N LEU A 53 -19.47 -24.10 16.31
CA LEU A 53 -20.73 -23.42 16.63
C LEU A 53 -21.61 -23.27 15.40
N ALA A 54 -22.90 -23.54 15.56
CA ALA A 54 -23.92 -23.10 14.62
C ALA A 54 -24.01 -21.57 14.62
N GLU A 55 -24.60 -21.02 13.57
CA GLU A 55 -24.86 -19.58 13.48
C GLU A 55 -25.70 -19.08 14.67
N GLY A 56 -25.28 -17.99 15.32
CA GLY A 56 -25.94 -17.45 16.51
C GLY A 56 -25.66 -18.22 17.81
N ALA A 57 -25.11 -19.42 17.74
CA ALA A 57 -24.89 -20.26 18.92
C ALA A 57 -23.77 -19.72 19.82
N VAL A 58 -23.95 -19.95 21.13
CA VAL A 58 -23.01 -19.57 22.20
C VAL A 58 -22.20 -20.78 22.64
N SER A 59 -20.90 -20.60 22.82
CA SER A 59 -19.99 -21.64 23.29
C SER A 59 -20.18 -21.96 24.76
N ARG A 60 -19.73 -23.16 25.15
CA ARG A 60 -19.33 -23.41 26.55
C ARG A 60 -18.28 -22.41 27.01
N ILE A 61 -18.06 -22.31 28.32
CA ILE A 61 -16.95 -21.54 28.88
C ILE A 61 -15.62 -22.17 28.44
N ILE A 62 -14.74 -21.37 27.87
CA ILE A 62 -13.45 -21.79 27.31
C ILE A 62 -12.34 -21.22 28.21
N PRO A 63 -11.58 -22.06 28.93
CA PRO A 63 -10.40 -21.60 29.65
C PRO A 63 -9.24 -21.30 28.69
N SER A 64 -8.51 -20.22 28.96
CA SER A 64 -7.31 -19.81 28.25
C SER A 64 -6.27 -19.27 29.23
N GLN A 65 -5.07 -18.95 28.73
CA GLN A 65 -4.01 -18.32 29.54
C GLN A 65 -4.39 -16.94 30.08
N ILE A 66 -5.29 -16.22 29.40
CA ILE A 66 -5.70 -14.86 29.75
C ILE A 66 -7.06 -14.80 30.46
N GLY A 67 -7.64 -15.96 30.82
CA GLY A 67 -8.91 -16.03 31.54
C GLY A 67 -9.96 -16.91 30.85
N LEU A 68 -11.22 -16.65 31.19
CA LEU A 68 -12.38 -17.44 30.75
C LEU A 68 -13.14 -16.73 29.63
N HIS A 69 -13.38 -17.44 28.53
CA HIS A 69 -14.05 -16.89 27.35
C HIS A 69 -15.41 -17.55 27.12
N ILE A 70 -16.37 -16.74 26.69
CA ILE A 70 -17.63 -17.20 26.10
C ILE A 70 -17.69 -16.56 24.72
N VAL A 71 -17.88 -17.38 23.69
CA VAL A 71 -17.85 -16.93 22.30
C VAL A 71 -19.21 -17.21 21.68
N ARG A 72 -19.74 -16.25 20.92
CA ARG A 72 -20.92 -16.45 20.08
C ARG A 72 -20.53 -16.37 18.62
N ARG A 73 -21.02 -17.29 17.80
CA ARG A 73 -20.88 -17.17 16.35
C ARG A 73 -21.85 -16.11 15.84
N ALA A 74 -21.33 -15.04 15.27
CA ALA A 74 -22.16 -14.03 14.61
C ALA A 74 -22.96 -14.65 13.46
N THR A 75 -24.15 -14.10 13.23
CA THR A 75 -24.96 -14.40 12.05
C THR A 75 -24.31 -13.88 10.77
N LEU A 76 -24.74 -14.41 9.62
CA LEU A 76 -24.29 -13.91 8.33
C LEU A 76 -24.66 -12.43 8.16
N SER A 77 -25.86 -12.03 8.62
CA SER A 77 -26.30 -10.64 8.60
C SER A 77 -25.44 -9.73 9.47
N GLU A 78 -25.13 -10.16 10.70
CA GLU A 78 -24.29 -9.40 11.64
C GLU A 78 -22.85 -9.26 11.12
N SER A 79 -22.28 -10.32 10.55
CA SER A 79 -20.90 -10.34 10.09
C SER A 79 -20.69 -9.69 8.72
N ARG A 80 -21.75 -9.46 7.93
CA ARG A 80 -21.66 -9.04 6.52
C ARG A 80 -20.80 -7.80 6.29
N LEU A 81 -20.99 -6.76 7.10
CA LEU A 81 -20.25 -5.50 6.95
C LEU A 81 -18.76 -5.69 7.28
N GLY A 82 -18.44 -6.36 8.39
CA GLY A 82 -17.08 -6.66 8.81
C GLY A 82 -16.36 -7.56 7.80
N LEU A 83 -17.05 -8.60 7.33
CA LEU A 83 -16.54 -9.52 6.32
C LEU A 83 -16.27 -8.80 4.99
N LYS A 84 -17.18 -7.93 4.54
CA LYS A 84 -16.98 -7.12 3.32
C LYS A 84 -15.73 -6.23 3.44
N ARG A 85 -15.55 -5.56 4.58
CA ARG A 85 -14.36 -4.72 4.84
C ARG A 85 -13.07 -5.54 4.85
N TRP A 86 -13.10 -6.74 5.42
CA TRP A 86 -11.93 -7.64 5.46
C TRP A 86 -11.60 -8.28 4.11
N LEU A 87 -12.64 -8.59 3.31
CA LEU A 87 -12.49 -9.16 1.97
C LEU A 87 -12.03 -8.13 0.93
N ALA A 88 -12.47 -6.87 1.04
CA ALA A 88 -12.18 -5.82 0.07
C ALA A 88 -10.69 -5.72 -0.35
N PRO A 89 -9.71 -5.55 0.56
CA PRO A 89 -8.31 -5.45 0.17
C PRO A 89 -7.77 -6.75 -0.45
N ARG A 90 -8.29 -7.93 -0.06
CA ARG A 90 -7.88 -9.23 -0.61
C ARG A 90 -8.38 -9.41 -2.05
N TYR A 91 -9.63 -9.01 -2.31
CA TYR A 91 -10.18 -9.02 -3.66
C TYR A 91 -9.50 -8.01 -4.57
N SER A 92 -9.22 -6.80 -4.09
CA SER A 92 -8.46 -5.81 -4.87
C SER A 92 -7.11 -6.38 -5.29
N ARG A 93 -6.29 -6.91 -4.36
CA ARG A 93 -4.99 -7.50 -4.70
C ARG A 93 -5.09 -8.64 -5.71
N ARG A 94 -6.09 -9.52 -5.56
CA ARG A 94 -6.27 -10.66 -6.48
C ARG A 94 -6.76 -10.22 -7.86
N ALA A 95 -7.67 -9.24 -7.91
CA ALA A 95 -8.15 -8.66 -9.14
C ALA A 95 -7.01 -7.94 -9.88
N ASP A 96 -6.19 -7.18 -9.16
CA ASP A 96 -5.02 -6.48 -9.72
C ASP A 96 -4.02 -7.49 -10.30
N SER A 97 -3.67 -8.55 -9.56
CA SER A 97 -2.78 -9.61 -10.07
C SER A 97 -3.35 -10.32 -11.29
N THR A 98 -4.63 -10.69 -11.27
CA THR A 98 -5.28 -11.36 -12.42
C THR A 98 -5.32 -10.44 -13.65
N PHE A 99 -5.58 -9.15 -13.44
CA PHE A 99 -5.58 -8.13 -14.48
C PHE A 99 -4.18 -7.97 -15.09
N VAL A 100 -3.15 -7.76 -14.27
CA VAL A 100 -1.75 -7.63 -14.74
C VAL A 100 -1.30 -8.89 -15.48
N ASP A 101 -1.61 -10.08 -14.96
CA ASP A 101 -1.29 -11.34 -15.62
C ASP A 101 -2.02 -11.50 -16.97
N SER A 102 -3.27 -11.04 -17.04
CA SER A 102 -4.04 -11.05 -18.30
C SER A 102 -3.47 -10.08 -19.32
N LEU A 103 -2.98 -8.91 -18.90
CA LEU A 103 -2.33 -7.94 -19.78
C LEU A 103 -1.03 -8.52 -20.34
N ALA A 104 -0.21 -9.14 -19.50
CA ALA A 104 1.03 -9.78 -19.92
C ALA A 104 0.78 -10.92 -20.92
N ARG A 105 -0.26 -11.74 -20.71
CA ARG A 105 -0.65 -12.80 -21.65
C ARG A 105 -1.23 -12.24 -22.96
N ALA A 106 -2.07 -11.21 -22.89
CA ALA A 106 -2.73 -10.62 -24.05
C ALA A 106 -1.75 -9.83 -24.95
N ALA A 107 -0.66 -9.30 -24.39
CA ALA A 107 0.30 -8.49 -25.12
C ALA A 107 1.17 -9.27 -26.13
N GLN A 108 1.24 -10.60 -26.06
CA GLN A 108 2.07 -11.42 -26.97
C GLN A 108 3.52 -10.89 -27.08
N MET A 109 4.14 -10.63 -25.93
CA MET A 109 5.43 -9.96 -25.86
C MET A 109 6.56 -10.81 -26.46
N VAL A 110 7.38 -10.21 -27.34
CA VAL A 110 8.58 -10.80 -27.92
C VAL A 110 9.80 -10.06 -27.40
N ILE A 111 10.67 -10.76 -26.69
CA ILE A 111 11.93 -10.22 -26.14
C ILE A 111 13.01 -10.39 -27.21
N ALA A 112 13.73 -9.32 -27.54
CA ALA A 112 14.82 -9.40 -28.50
C ALA A 112 15.94 -10.33 -27.99
N GLU A 113 16.61 -11.05 -28.89
CA GLU A 113 17.60 -12.07 -28.53
C GLU A 113 18.78 -11.47 -27.72
N ASP A 114 19.18 -10.25 -28.08
CA ASP A 114 20.25 -9.49 -27.46
C ASP A 114 19.81 -8.63 -26.26
N ALA A 115 18.51 -8.58 -25.96
CA ALA A 115 17.94 -7.69 -24.94
C ALA A 115 18.58 -7.90 -23.57
N ARG A 116 18.83 -9.16 -23.18
CA ARG A 116 19.46 -9.50 -21.88
C ARG A 116 20.87 -8.92 -21.77
N ASN A 117 21.67 -9.05 -22.82
CA ASN A 117 23.04 -8.53 -22.85
C ASN A 117 23.04 -7.00 -22.80
N ARG A 118 22.10 -6.36 -23.50
CA ARG A 118 21.95 -4.90 -23.50
C ARG A 118 21.51 -4.37 -22.13
N VAL A 119 20.51 -5.00 -21.50
CA VAL A 119 20.10 -4.65 -20.13
C VAL A 119 21.22 -4.87 -19.13
N ARG A 120 21.99 -5.95 -19.26
CA ARG A 120 23.17 -6.19 -18.43
C ARG A 120 24.19 -5.06 -18.55
N GLY A 121 24.49 -4.63 -19.78
CA GLY A 121 25.34 -3.46 -20.03
C GLY A 121 24.80 -2.18 -19.38
N MET A 122 23.49 -1.93 -19.48
CA MET A 122 22.83 -0.78 -18.85
C MET A 122 22.87 -0.86 -17.31
N LEU A 123 22.79 -2.05 -16.71
CA LEU A 123 22.91 -2.22 -15.26
C LEU A 123 24.33 -1.92 -14.75
N HIS A 124 25.36 -2.25 -15.56
CA HIS A 124 26.76 -1.91 -15.26
C HIS A 124 27.08 -0.43 -15.49
N GLU A 125 26.55 0.15 -16.56
CA GLU A 125 26.80 1.54 -16.96
C GLU A 125 25.47 2.32 -17.02
N PRO A 126 24.82 2.58 -15.87
CA PRO A 126 23.45 3.09 -15.81
C PRO A 126 23.29 4.53 -16.31
N LEU A 127 24.38 5.26 -16.54
CA LEU A 127 24.34 6.61 -17.12
C LEU A 127 24.40 6.60 -18.65
N ARG A 128 24.54 5.41 -19.27
CA ARG A 128 24.54 5.26 -20.73
C ARG A 128 23.20 4.66 -21.15
N VAL A 129 22.50 5.38 -22.02
CA VAL A 129 21.36 4.82 -22.73
C VAL A 129 21.90 3.76 -23.71
N GLY A 130 21.38 2.54 -23.59
CA GLY A 130 21.75 1.46 -24.50
C GLY A 130 21.35 1.82 -25.93
N GLY A 131 22.30 1.79 -26.89
CA GLY A 131 21.96 1.94 -28.30
C GLY A 131 21.18 0.73 -28.84
N GLY A 132 20.54 0.87 -30.00
CA GLY A 132 19.89 -0.22 -30.76
C GLY A 132 18.36 -0.22 -30.70
N GLY A 133 17.74 -1.24 -31.29
CA GLY A 133 16.27 -1.38 -31.37
C GLY A 133 15.59 -1.71 -30.04
N PRO A 134 14.26 -1.90 -30.02
CA PRO A 134 13.52 -2.18 -28.79
C PRO A 134 13.99 -3.46 -28.08
N LEU A 135 13.93 -3.46 -26.74
CA LEU A 135 14.29 -4.60 -25.91
C LEU A 135 13.18 -5.66 -25.87
N VAL A 136 11.93 -5.20 -25.85
CA VAL A 136 10.73 -6.03 -25.90
C VAL A 136 9.72 -5.37 -26.82
N THR A 137 9.03 -6.14 -27.64
CA THR A 137 7.95 -5.66 -28.51
C THR A 137 6.64 -6.37 -28.17
N TRP A 138 5.52 -5.69 -28.35
CA TRP A 138 4.17 -6.26 -28.25
C TRP A 138 3.26 -5.61 -29.30
N LYS A 139 2.03 -6.11 -29.41
CA LYS A 139 1.08 -5.73 -30.46
C LYS A 139 0.92 -4.21 -30.65
N ASP A 140 0.94 -3.44 -29.57
CA ASP A 140 0.61 -2.02 -29.54
C ASP A 140 1.75 -1.15 -28.98
N GLY A 141 3.00 -1.64 -28.96
CA GLY A 141 4.11 -0.87 -28.40
C GLY A 141 5.40 -1.66 -28.20
N ALA A 142 6.38 -1.00 -27.58
CA ALA A 142 7.68 -1.60 -27.31
C ALA A 142 8.35 -0.98 -26.07
N LEU A 143 9.16 -1.79 -25.38
CA LEU A 143 10.04 -1.34 -24.30
C LEU A 143 11.34 -0.88 -24.96
N THR A 144 11.54 0.44 -25.02
CA THR A 144 12.75 1.01 -25.60
C THR A 144 13.90 1.02 -24.57
N PRO A 145 15.16 1.12 -25.03
CA PRO A 145 16.29 1.29 -24.12
C PRO A 145 16.20 2.53 -23.25
N GLU A 146 15.59 3.62 -23.75
CA GLU A 146 15.38 4.86 -22.99
C GLU A 146 14.41 4.62 -21.83
N ALA A 147 13.28 3.96 -22.10
CA ALA A 147 12.32 3.60 -21.06
C ALA A 147 13.00 2.71 -20.01
N ALA A 148 13.66 1.63 -20.43
CA ALA A 148 14.37 0.75 -19.50
C ALA A 148 15.49 1.45 -18.71
N HIS A 149 16.18 2.41 -19.32
CA HIS A 149 17.20 3.23 -18.64
C HIS A 149 16.60 4.04 -17.50
N ASP A 150 15.45 4.70 -17.71
CA ASP A 150 14.78 5.50 -16.68
C ASP A 150 14.39 4.65 -15.46
N TRP A 151 14.06 3.37 -15.68
CA TRP A 151 13.85 2.41 -14.59
C TRP A 151 15.17 2.04 -13.90
N ILE A 152 16.21 1.71 -14.67
CA ILE A 152 17.49 1.24 -14.14
C ILE A 152 18.16 2.30 -13.26
N VAL A 153 18.11 3.58 -13.63
CA VAL A 153 18.72 4.65 -12.83
C VAL A 153 18.07 4.82 -11.46
N MET A 154 16.81 4.41 -11.31
CA MET A 154 16.08 4.47 -10.03
C MET A 154 16.39 3.31 -9.09
N ILE A 155 16.96 2.21 -9.59
CA ILE A 155 17.31 1.05 -8.76
C ILE A 155 18.53 1.39 -7.90
N PRO A 156 18.56 1.09 -6.59
CA PRO A 156 19.73 1.28 -5.74
C PRO A 156 20.99 0.60 -6.29
N ALA A 157 22.17 1.23 -6.12
CA ALA A 157 23.44 0.71 -6.60
C ALA A 157 23.75 -0.76 -6.22
N PRO A 158 23.55 -1.22 -4.97
CA PRO A 158 23.80 -2.62 -4.62
C PRO A 158 22.88 -3.59 -5.37
N GLU A 159 21.59 -3.25 -5.51
CA GLU A 159 20.62 -4.06 -6.23
C GLU A 159 20.91 -4.12 -7.73
N ARG A 160 21.34 -3.00 -8.34
CA ARG A 160 21.79 -2.99 -9.73
C ARG A 160 22.98 -3.92 -9.95
N ALA A 161 23.97 -3.89 -9.05
CA ALA A 161 25.15 -4.76 -9.15
C ALA A 161 24.75 -6.25 -9.06
N THR A 162 23.81 -6.60 -8.18
CA THR A 162 23.24 -7.95 -8.09
C THR A 162 22.50 -8.34 -9.37
N LEU A 163 21.66 -7.47 -9.91
CA LEU A 163 20.93 -7.72 -11.16
C LEU A 163 21.86 -7.85 -12.37
N ALA A 164 22.95 -7.09 -12.42
CA ALA A 164 23.89 -7.12 -13.53
C ALA A 164 24.55 -8.49 -13.70
N VAL A 165 24.86 -9.17 -12.60
CA VAL A 165 25.45 -10.51 -12.61
C VAL A 165 24.41 -11.63 -12.54
N ALA A 166 23.12 -11.30 -12.58
CA ALA A 166 22.05 -12.28 -12.49
C ALA A 166 21.96 -13.17 -13.74
N SER A 167 21.31 -14.32 -13.57
CA SER A 167 21.08 -15.28 -14.64
C SER A 167 20.17 -14.71 -15.74
N ASP A 168 20.28 -15.27 -16.94
CA ASP A 168 19.43 -14.87 -18.08
C ASP A 168 17.94 -15.06 -17.80
N SER A 169 17.58 -16.05 -16.98
CA SER A 169 16.22 -16.26 -16.49
C SER A 169 15.75 -15.08 -15.63
N ALA A 170 16.59 -14.63 -14.69
CA ALA A 170 16.28 -13.48 -13.84
C ALA A 170 16.15 -12.18 -14.66
N LEU A 171 17.06 -11.94 -15.61
CA LEU A 171 16.96 -10.78 -16.51
C LEU A 171 15.73 -10.83 -17.43
N THR A 172 15.31 -12.03 -17.84
CA THR A 172 14.07 -12.21 -18.60
C THR A 172 12.85 -11.85 -17.75
N SER A 173 12.81 -12.26 -16.48
CA SER A 173 11.75 -11.87 -15.55
C SER A 173 11.74 -10.36 -15.31
N PHE A 174 12.91 -9.75 -15.13
CA PHE A 174 13.04 -8.30 -14.97
C PHE A 174 12.54 -7.51 -16.20
N LEU A 175 12.88 -7.96 -17.41
CA LEU A 175 12.34 -7.40 -18.66
C LEU A 175 10.81 -7.51 -18.74
N ARG A 176 10.23 -8.65 -18.30
CA ARG A 176 8.77 -8.80 -18.23
C ARG A 176 8.14 -7.85 -17.22
N GLU A 177 8.74 -7.66 -16.05
CA GLU A 177 8.24 -6.74 -15.03
C GLU A 177 8.22 -5.29 -15.53
N MET A 178 9.31 -4.83 -16.16
CA MET A 178 9.33 -3.50 -16.78
C MET A 178 8.26 -3.37 -17.87
N THR A 179 8.14 -4.37 -18.74
CA THR A 179 7.13 -4.38 -19.81
C THR A 179 5.70 -4.35 -19.26
N GLN A 180 5.42 -5.10 -18.19
CA GLN A 180 4.11 -5.09 -17.53
C GLN A 180 3.76 -3.69 -17.01
N ARG A 181 4.72 -2.97 -16.43
CA ARG A 181 4.51 -1.61 -15.94
C ARG A 181 4.24 -0.64 -17.08
N GLU A 182 4.99 -0.73 -18.18
CA GLU A 182 4.73 0.06 -19.39
C GLU A 182 3.34 -0.22 -19.99
N LEU A 183 2.91 -1.48 -20.03
CA LEU A 183 1.56 -1.85 -20.48
C LEU A 183 0.46 -1.24 -19.61
N ILE A 184 0.67 -1.20 -18.28
CA ILE A 184 -0.26 -0.54 -17.35
C ILE A 184 -0.28 0.96 -17.59
N LEU A 185 0.87 1.61 -17.77
CA LEU A 185 0.98 3.05 -18.03
C LEU A 185 0.34 3.42 -19.37
N ALA A 186 0.60 2.65 -20.43
CA ALA A 186 -0.03 2.83 -21.73
C ALA A 186 -1.55 2.71 -21.63
N ARG A 187 -2.07 1.77 -20.84
CA ARG A 187 -3.52 1.60 -20.64
C ARG A 187 -4.14 2.70 -19.77
N ALA A 188 -3.42 3.14 -18.74
CA ALA A 188 -3.83 4.25 -17.88
C ALA A 188 -3.86 5.59 -18.64
N GLY A 189 -2.89 5.80 -19.53
CA GLY A 189 -2.84 6.96 -20.44
C GLY A 189 -3.88 6.90 -21.55
N ALA A 190 -4.18 5.71 -22.08
CA ALA A 190 -5.16 5.51 -23.16
C ALA A 190 -6.62 5.52 -22.68
N SER A 191 -6.90 5.23 -21.41
CA SER A 191 -8.27 5.07 -20.92
C SER A 191 -8.40 5.16 -19.40
N HIS A 192 -8.46 6.37 -18.83
CA HIS A 192 -9.49 6.81 -17.86
C HIS A 192 -9.02 8.04 -17.06
N ARG A 193 -9.85 9.10 -17.04
CA ARG A 193 -9.89 10.02 -15.90
C ARG A 193 -10.16 9.17 -14.66
N VAL A 194 -9.18 9.00 -13.77
CA VAL A 194 -9.39 8.35 -12.46
C VAL A 194 -10.63 8.99 -11.84
N ALA A 195 -11.66 8.17 -11.54
CA ALA A 195 -12.92 8.67 -11.02
C ALA A 195 -12.67 9.57 -9.80
N ALA A 196 -13.36 10.70 -9.68
CA ALA A 196 -13.11 11.69 -8.63
C ALA A 196 -13.12 11.07 -7.22
N LYS A 197 -13.98 10.07 -7.01
CA LYS A 197 -14.06 9.28 -5.78
C LYS A 197 -12.81 8.43 -5.51
N ALA A 198 -12.25 7.78 -6.53
CA ALA A 198 -11.01 7.01 -6.41
C ALA A 198 -9.81 7.95 -6.16
N ARG A 199 -9.78 9.11 -6.82
CA ARG A 199 -8.78 10.17 -6.54
C ARG A 199 -8.86 10.65 -5.09
N GLY A 200 -10.04 10.95 -4.57
CA GLY A 200 -10.21 11.38 -3.18
C GLY A 200 -9.76 10.34 -2.15
N LEU A 201 -9.91 9.04 -2.45
CA LEU A 201 -9.48 7.95 -1.58
C LEU A 201 -7.96 7.70 -1.62
N LEU A 202 -7.34 7.85 -2.79
CA LEU A 202 -5.91 7.56 -3.00
C LEU A 202 -4.99 8.78 -2.79
N ALA A 203 -5.51 10.00 -2.91
CA ALA A 203 -4.72 11.23 -2.80
C ALA A 203 -3.95 11.35 -1.47
N PRO A 204 -4.51 11.03 -0.29
CA PRO A 204 -3.75 11.12 0.96
C PRO A 204 -2.53 10.18 0.97
N GLN A 205 -2.70 8.93 0.51
CA GLN A 205 -1.62 7.95 0.45
C GLN A 205 -0.53 8.36 -0.54
N TYR A 206 -0.94 8.86 -1.72
CA TYR A 206 -0.01 9.37 -2.73
C TYR A 206 0.77 10.59 -2.22
N HIS A 207 0.10 11.55 -1.56
CA HIS A 207 0.75 12.73 -1.00
C HIS A 207 1.75 12.37 0.09
N SER A 208 1.42 11.41 0.96
CA SER A 208 2.37 10.91 1.97
C SER A 208 3.58 10.25 1.34
N ALA A 209 3.40 9.38 0.35
CA ALA A 209 4.50 8.72 -0.35
C ALA A 209 5.42 9.73 -1.07
N VAL A 210 4.84 10.73 -1.74
CA VAL A 210 5.62 11.80 -2.39
C VAL A 210 6.37 12.64 -1.35
N ALA A 211 5.74 12.98 -0.22
CA ALA A 211 6.38 13.77 0.83
C ALA A 211 7.55 13.02 1.47
N GLU A 212 7.42 11.71 1.68
CA GLU A 212 8.49 10.85 2.20
C GLU A 212 9.67 10.79 1.23
N LEU A 213 9.40 10.57 -0.05
CA LEU A 213 10.42 10.56 -1.11
C LEU A 213 11.14 11.93 -1.23
N LEU A 214 10.40 13.02 -1.09
CA LEU A 214 10.96 14.38 -1.09
C LEU A 214 11.83 14.64 0.15
N ASN A 215 11.46 14.11 1.31
CA ASN A 215 12.27 14.21 2.52
C ASN A 215 13.55 13.38 2.41
N GLU A 216 13.48 12.21 1.80
CA GLU A 216 14.64 11.35 1.54
C GLU A 216 15.62 11.99 0.55
N VAL A 217 15.11 12.57 -0.55
CA VAL A 217 15.93 13.34 -1.49
C VAL A 217 16.50 14.61 -0.82
N GLY A 218 15.71 15.28 0.01
CA GLY A 218 16.14 16.45 0.78
C GLY A 218 17.29 16.13 1.75
N SER A 219 17.20 15.01 2.48
CA SER A 219 18.24 14.59 3.43
C SER A 219 19.54 14.16 2.72
N MET A 220 19.44 13.54 1.54
CA MET A 220 20.61 13.25 0.68
C MET A 220 21.34 14.51 0.22
N THR A 221 20.62 15.61 -0.07
CA THR A 221 21.25 16.89 -0.44
C THR A 221 21.82 17.66 0.74
N ALA A 222 21.30 17.45 1.95
CA ALA A 222 21.78 18.10 3.17
C ALA A 222 23.03 17.41 3.77
N GLY A 223 23.20 16.10 3.56
CA GLY A 223 24.35 15.33 4.05
C GLY A 223 25.70 15.64 3.39
N GLY A 224 25.73 16.45 2.33
CA GLY A 224 26.97 16.86 1.64
C GLY A 224 27.70 18.07 2.24
N ALA A 225 27.16 18.71 3.30
CA ALA A 225 27.64 20.02 3.76
C ALA A 225 28.25 20.04 5.17
N GLY A 226 28.57 18.88 5.79
CA GLY A 226 29.14 18.88 7.14
C GLY A 226 29.89 17.60 7.47
N GLY A 227 31.21 17.59 7.27
CA GLY A 227 32.06 16.47 7.65
C GLY A 227 33.54 16.75 7.39
N THR A 228 34.16 17.60 8.21
CA THR A 228 35.61 17.70 8.31
C THR A 228 36.17 16.42 8.97
N GLY A 229 36.79 15.57 8.17
CA GLY A 229 37.51 14.37 8.61
C GLY A 229 38.19 13.71 7.43
N ALA A 230 39.50 13.88 7.32
CA ALA A 230 40.33 13.59 6.15
C ALA A 230 40.29 12.11 5.70
N LEU A 231 40.04 11.87 4.41
CA LEU A 231 40.80 10.95 3.55
C LEU A 231 40.54 11.37 2.09
N GLY A 232 41.63 11.64 1.37
CA GLY A 232 41.63 12.44 0.14
C GLY A 232 40.91 11.81 -1.04
N VAL A 233 40.06 12.59 -1.69
CA VAL A 233 39.64 12.37 -3.08
C VAL A 233 40.06 13.61 -3.87
N ARG A 234 40.99 13.39 -4.80
CA ARG A 234 41.43 14.37 -5.78
C ARG A 234 40.22 14.90 -6.55
N ARG A 235 40.20 16.22 -6.67
CA ARG A 235 39.32 17.08 -7.47
C ARG A 235 39.10 16.50 -8.89
N PHE A 236 37.96 15.87 -9.15
CA PHE A 236 37.42 15.76 -10.50
C PHE A 236 36.62 17.04 -10.78
N ALA A 237 37.26 17.98 -11.47
CA ALA A 237 36.57 19.06 -12.15
C ALA A 237 35.86 18.45 -13.38
N GLY A 238 34.54 18.49 -13.42
CA GLY A 238 33.77 18.18 -14.64
C GLY A 238 32.64 17.17 -14.48
N ALA A 239 31.65 17.46 -13.64
CA ALA A 239 30.26 17.01 -13.81
C ALA A 239 29.39 17.76 -12.79
N GLY A 240 28.54 18.68 -13.25
CA GLY A 240 27.58 19.37 -12.39
C GLY A 240 26.49 18.41 -11.88
N PRO A 241 25.81 18.73 -10.76
CA PRO A 241 24.71 17.93 -10.26
C PRO A 241 23.59 17.89 -11.30
N LEU A 242 23.05 16.68 -11.56
CA LEU A 242 21.89 16.35 -12.40
C LEU A 242 21.12 17.59 -12.88
N ALA A 243 21.46 18.07 -14.07
CA ALA A 243 20.82 19.23 -14.66
C ALA A 243 19.43 18.84 -15.20
N LEU A 244 18.45 18.73 -14.31
CA LEU A 244 17.06 18.94 -14.71
C LEU A 244 16.99 20.27 -15.46
N SER A 245 16.31 20.30 -16.60
CA SER A 245 16.15 21.54 -17.36
C SER A 245 15.53 22.62 -16.46
N ALA A 246 15.85 23.89 -16.71
CA ALA A 246 15.26 25.00 -15.95
C ALA A 246 13.72 25.01 -16.00
N ALA A 247 13.11 24.37 -17.01
CA ALA A 247 11.68 24.13 -17.10
C ALA A 247 11.20 23.07 -16.08
N ALA A 248 11.89 21.93 -15.97
CA ALA A 248 11.59 20.88 -14.99
C ALA A 248 11.74 21.39 -13.54
N TRP A 249 12.79 22.16 -13.25
CA TRP A 249 12.97 22.80 -11.93
C TRP A 249 11.88 23.83 -11.59
N ARG A 250 11.28 24.49 -12.58
CA ARG A 250 10.17 25.44 -12.39
C ARG A 250 8.82 24.73 -12.24
N ALA A 251 8.63 23.58 -12.90
CA ALA A 251 7.43 22.75 -12.73
C ALA A 251 7.42 22.07 -11.36
N PHE A 252 8.56 21.50 -10.95
CA PHE A 252 8.74 20.87 -9.66
C PHE A 252 8.55 21.83 -8.48
N ARG A 253 9.14 23.05 -8.55
CA ARG A 253 8.94 24.07 -7.51
C ARG A 253 7.50 24.56 -7.42
N ARG A 254 6.78 24.67 -8.55
CA ARG A 254 5.36 25.04 -8.55
C ARG A 254 4.50 23.96 -7.90
N ALA A 255 4.74 22.69 -8.21
CA ALA A 255 4.03 21.57 -7.57
C ALA A 255 4.29 21.52 -6.05
N ALA A 256 5.55 21.70 -5.62
CA ALA A 256 5.92 21.70 -4.21
C ALA A 256 5.39 22.93 -3.42
N GLN A 257 5.16 24.07 -4.10
CA GLN A 257 4.52 25.24 -3.50
C GLN A 257 2.99 25.08 -3.42
N GLN A 258 2.36 24.41 -4.39
CA GLN A 258 0.93 24.15 -4.38
C GLN A 258 0.53 23.18 -3.26
N VAL A 259 1.34 22.13 -3.03
CA VAL A 259 1.17 21.20 -1.89
C VAL A 259 1.36 21.90 -0.53
N ARG A 260 2.32 22.84 -0.43
CA ARG A 260 2.52 23.65 0.79
C ARG A 260 1.44 24.71 1.00
N GLY A 261 0.87 25.28 -0.06
CA GLY A 261 -0.23 26.24 0.00
C GLY A 261 -1.53 25.62 0.51
N GLU A 262 -1.85 24.39 0.07
CA GLU A 262 -3.04 23.66 0.52
C GLU A 262 -2.95 23.23 2.00
N HIS A 263 -1.75 22.96 2.50
CA HIS A 263 -1.52 22.71 3.93
C HIS A 263 -1.72 23.97 4.80
N ARG A 264 -1.45 25.17 4.27
CA ARG A 264 -1.66 26.44 4.99
C ARG A 264 -3.14 26.85 5.02
N TYR A 265 -3.87 26.61 3.93
CA TYR A 265 -5.31 26.87 3.86
C TYR A 265 -6.15 26.00 4.82
N ARG A 266 -5.65 24.80 5.18
CA ARG A 266 -6.34 23.89 6.10
C ARG A 266 -6.12 24.22 7.58
N LEU A 267 -5.03 24.93 7.91
CA LEU A 267 -4.74 25.37 9.28
C LEU A 267 -5.53 26.63 9.66
N ASP A 268 -5.78 27.55 8.71
CA ASP A 268 -6.57 28.76 8.98
C ASP A 268 -8.09 28.50 9.11
N GLN A 269 -8.62 27.41 8.51
CA GLN A 269 -10.05 27.06 8.64
C GLN A 269 -10.39 26.29 9.93
N GLN A 270 -9.41 25.88 10.73
CA GLN A 270 -9.63 25.21 12.02
C GLN A 270 -9.55 26.17 13.23
N GLY A 271 -9.37 27.48 13.00
CA GLY A 271 -9.27 28.51 14.04
C GLY A 271 -10.56 29.32 14.30
N GLY A 272 -11.72 28.88 13.81
CA GLY A 272 -13.01 29.55 14.03
C GLY A 272 -13.76 28.97 15.22
N GLU A 273 -13.93 29.76 16.27
CA GLU A 273 -14.73 29.51 17.47
C GLU A 273 -16.07 28.82 17.18
N VAL A 274 -16.40 27.78 17.95
CA VAL A 274 -17.77 27.26 18.06
C VAL A 274 -18.21 27.38 19.52
N HIS A 275 -19.08 28.36 19.73
CA HIS A 275 -19.81 28.64 20.97
C HIS A 275 -20.78 27.48 21.31
N PRO A 276 -20.99 27.13 22.60
CA PRO A 276 -21.90 26.06 22.98
C PRO A 276 -23.33 26.58 23.07
N ASP A 277 -24.16 26.32 22.07
CA ASP A 277 -25.62 26.34 22.24
C ASP A 277 -26.34 25.65 21.07
N ALA A 278 -26.75 24.40 21.31
CA ALA A 278 -27.80 23.73 20.54
C ALA A 278 -28.39 22.58 21.37
N LEU A 279 -28.86 22.91 22.58
CA LEU A 279 -29.82 22.07 23.32
C LEU A 279 -31.24 22.61 23.09
N GLY A 280 -31.97 22.02 22.15
CA GLY A 280 -33.44 22.00 22.12
C GLY A 280 -33.89 20.54 22.22
N ARG A 281 -34.45 20.00 23.33
CA ARG A 281 -35.85 20.14 23.84
C ARG A 281 -36.86 19.86 22.69
N VAL A 282 -37.85 18.94 22.72
CA VAL A 282 -38.76 18.31 23.72
C VAL A 282 -39.33 17.04 23.00
N ALA A 283 -39.67 15.89 23.61
CA ALA A 283 -40.79 15.71 24.53
C ALA A 283 -40.73 14.44 25.39
N ARG A 284 -41.20 14.64 26.63
CA ARG A 284 -41.60 13.65 27.63
C ARG A 284 -42.93 13.01 27.22
N GLN A 285 -43.12 11.72 27.46
CA GLN A 285 -43.80 11.15 28.64
C GLN A 285 -43.33 9.72 28.81
#